data_AF-A0A940IH30-F1
#
_entry.id   AF-A0A940IH30-F1
#
_cell.length_a   1.000
_cell.length_b   1.000
_cell.length_c   1.000
_cell.angle_alpha   90.00
_cell.angle_beta   90.00
_cell.angle_gamma   90.00
#
_symmetry.space_group_name_H-M   'P 1'
#
loop_
_entity.id
_entity.type
_entity.pdbx_description
1 polymer ?
#
loop_
_entity_poly.entity_id
_entity_poly.type
_entity_poly.pdbx_seq_one_letter_code
_entity_poly.pdbx_strand_id
1 'polypeptide(L)'
;MVRYLSVILILAVMTCQPLLGRSAPADTSAAGRTSGCIPVRSVSEEQLAFRAGETLQFTMHYEWGIINSDVGKASVTLDTLTFDGQRAFKCTVLGSTTKLFDLFFKVREDFRSWFTADGLKPLKFTRDTHEGRYVATNEYNYVRDGAAAPYIAADIYTSSRGQRYVELPLDECTYDLPSLFFLARNMDFGKVVPEVKYPMTFAIDDDVYNVYFILHGREQKKIKGLGTVNTIRFSAKLLAGNVFTGEEDLTIWISDDENRIPVMFEAPILVGTASGRLDGWSGLKHPFSSLVKKKK
;
A
#
# COMPACT_ATOMS: atom_id res chain seq x y z
N MET A 1 15.60 12.17 -7.92
CA MET A 1 14.89 12.54 -6.67
C MET A 1 13.40 12.80 -6.93
N VAL A 2 12.80 12.00 -7.82
CA VAL A 2 11.39 12.06 -8.25
C VAL A 2 11.00 10.62 -8.63
N ARG A 3 11.13 9.71 -7.65
CA ARG A 3 10.93 8.26 -7.83
C ARG A 3 10.06 7.62 -6.74
N TYR A 4 9.82 8.34 -5.65
CA TYR A 4 9.18 7.80 -4.44
C TYR A 4 7.81 8.43 -4.16
N LEU A 5 7.34 9.28 -5.06
CA LEU A 5 6.16 10.09 -4.82
C LEU A 5 4.85 9.27 -4.95
N SER A 6 4.84 8.18 -5.72
CA SER A 6 3.69 7.26 -5.81
C SER A 6 3.47 6.34 -4.62
N VAL A 7 4.46 6.18 -3.74
CA VAL A 7 4.26 5.54 -2.41
C VAL A 7 3.59 6.54 -1.45
N ILE A 8 3.60 7.82 -1.83
CA ILE A 8 3.33 9.00 -1.03
C ILE A 8 2.24 9.87 -1.71
N LEU A 9 1.34 9.27 -2.51
CA LEU A 9 -0.05 9.77 -2.55
C LEU A 9 -0.82 9.49 -1.27
N ILE A 10 -0.20 8.71 -0.40
CA ILE A 10 -0.56 8.71 0.99
C ILE A 10 -0.05 10.02 1.64
N LEU A 11 0.93 10.80 1.10
CA LEU A 11 1.69 11.74 1.96
C LEU A 11 2.60 12.92 1.45
N ALA A 12 2.08 13.95 0.79
CA ALA A 12 2.60 15.36 0.78
C ALA A 12 4.10 15.78 0.49
N VAL A 13 4.28 16.56 -0.58
CA VAL A 13 5.06 17.83 -0.76
C VAL A 13 6.48 18.08 -0.14
N MET A 14 7.47 18.08 -1.04
CA MET A 14 8.69 18.95 -1.24
C MET A 14 9.78 19.19 -0.17
N THR A 15 11.04 18.86 -0.49
CA THR A 15 12.11 19.79 -1.00
C THR A 15 13.39 19.03 -1.42
N CYS A 16 14.22 19.66 -2.26
CA CYS A 16 15.34 19.11 -3.04
C CYS A 16 16.69 19.70 -2.61
N GLN A 17 17.75 18.88 -2.44
CA GLN A 17 19.14 19.23 -2.78
C GLN A 17 20.08 17.99 -2.73
N PRO A 18 21.18 17.94 -3.51
CA PRO A 18 21.99 16.74 -3.69
C PRO A 18 23.26 16.78 -2.84
N LEU A 19 23.58 15.72 -2.09
CA LEU A 19 24.94 15.50 -1.64
C LEU A 19 25.36 14.02 -1.73
N LEU A 20 26.49 13.90 -2.43
CA LEU A 20 27.47 12.84 -2.61
C LEU A 20 27.47 11.68 -1.59
N GLY A 21 27.74 10.50 -2.13
CA GLY A 21 27.70 9.24 -1.44
C GLY A 21 28.69 9.07 -0.30
N ARG A 22 28.30 8.18 0.60
CA ARG A 22 29.18 7.34 1.41
C ARG A 22 28.43 6.06 1.74
N SER A 23 29.10 4.92 1.58
CA SER A 23 28.62 3.59 1.94
C SER A 23 28.33 3.53 3.45
N ALA A 24 27.13 3.07 3.81
CA ALA A 24 26.78 2.74 5.19
C ALA A 24 27.27 1.32 5.53
N PRO A 25 27.73 1.07 6.77
CA PRO A 25 28.22 -0.23 7.21
C PRO A 25 27.05 -1.18 7.55
N ALA A 26 27.32 -2.47 7.47
CA ALA A 26 26.39 -3.54 7.77
C ALA A 26 25.99 -3.54 9.26
N ASP A 27 24.70 -3.35 9.52
CA ASP A 27 24.16 -3.39 10.87
C ASP A 27 23.83 -4.84 11.25
N THR A 28 24.51 -5.33 12.27
CA THR A 28 24.45 -6.71 12.74
C THR A 28 23.65 -6.73 14.04
N SER A 29 22.33 -6.96 13.97
CA SER A 29 21.55 -7.32 15.15
C SER A 29 20.64 -8.51 14.87
N ALA A 30 20.88 -9.58 15.62
CA ALA A 30 20.16 -10.84 15.57
C ALA A 30 18.84 -10.70 16.35
N ALA A 31 17.78 -10.29 15.67
CA ALA A 31 16.41 -10.57 16.09
C ALA A 31 15.92 -11.78 15.29
N GLY A 32 15.30 -12.76 15.97
CA GLY A 32 14.93 -14.06 15.42
C GLY A 32 14.31 -13.96 14.02
N ARG A 33 15.01 -14.49 13.02
CA ARG A 33 14.57 -14.53 11.63
C ARG A 33 13.42 -15.52 11.52
N THR A 34 12.17 -15.05 11.52
CA THR A 34 11.10 -15.82 10.89
C THR A 34 11.36 -15.78 9.38
N SER A 35 11.84 -16.88 8.82
CA SER A 35 12.28 -17.00 7.42
C SER A 35 11.13 -17.16 6.43
N GLY A 36 9.94 -16.63 6.71
CA GLY A 36 8.75 -16.83 5.89
C GLY A 36 7.91 -15.56 5.76
N CYS A 37 7.11 -15.48 4.71
CA CYS A 37 6.15 -14.41 4.51
C CYS A 37 5.21 -14.29 5.71
N ILE A 38 4.58 -13.12 5.86
CA ILE A 38 3.57 -12.93 6.91
C ILE A 38 2.46 -13.99 6.78
N PRO A 39 2.12 -14.71 7.86
CA PRO A 39 1.07 -15.73 7.81
C PRO A 39 -0.27 -15.15 7.37
N VAL A 40 -0.86 -15.78 6.37
CA VAL A 40 -2.17 -15.43 5.80
C VAL A 40 -3.09 -16.65 5.86
N ARG A 41 -4.38 -16.39 5.98
CA ARG A 41 -5.40 -17.45 5.98
C ARG A 41 -5.50 -18.03 4.56
N SER A 42 -5.32 -19.35 4.42
CA SER A 42 -5.63 -20.07 3.20
C SER A 42 -7.10 -20.46 3.22
N VAL A 43 -7.95 -19.64 2.60
CA VAL A 43 -9.41 -19.77 2.63
C VAL A 43 -9.99 -19.72 1.22
N SER A 44 -11.19 -20.27 1.04
CA SER A 44 -11.89 -20.15 -0.25
C SER A 44 -12.35 -18.71 -0.50
N GLU A 45 -12.69 -18.38 -1.75
CA GLU A 45 -13.16 -17.03 -2.12
C GLU A 45 -14.35 -16.59 -1.25
N GLU A 46 -15.26 -17.53 -0.96
CA GLU A 46 -16.45 -17.32 -0.13
C GLU A 46 -16.12 -17.01 1.34
N GLN A 47 -14.89 -17.25 1.77
CA GLN A 47 -14.41 -17.02 3.14
C GLN A 47 -13.43 -15.83 3.27
N LEU A 48 -13.07 -15.17 2.15
CA LEU A 48 -12.27 -13.95 2.18
C LEU A 48 -12.98 -12.82 2.93
N ALA A 49 -12.25 -11.86 3.48
CA ALA A 49 -12.81 -10.70 4.18
C ALA A 49 -13.58 -9.71 3.27
N PHE A 50 -13.52 -9.91 1.95
CA PHE A 50 -14.00 -9.01 0.92
C PHE A 50 -14.72 -9.78 -0.19
N ARG A 51 -15.39 -9.04 -1.08
CA ARG A 51 -16.05 -9.58 -2.28
C ARG A 51 -16.03 -8.54 -3.41
N ALA A 52 -16.24 -8.99 -4.64
CA ALA A 52 -16.46 -8.10 -5.77
C ALA A 52 -17.63 -7.13 -5.54
N GLY A 53 -17.54 -5.93 -6.11
CA GLY A 53 -18.48 -4.83 -5.91
C GLY A 53 -18.20 -3.96 -4.67
N GLU A 54 -17.13 -4.25 -3.93
CA GLU A 54 -16.71 -3.43 -2.79
C GLU A 54 -16.09 -2.11 -3.29
N THR A 55 -16.44 -1.00 -2.64
CA THR A 55 -15.82 0.30 -2.85
C THR A 55 -15.49 0.93 -1.50
N LEU A 56 -14.27 1.43 -1.35
CA LEU A 56 -13.80 2.17 -0.18
C LEU A 56 -13.33 3.56 -0.61
N GLN A 57 -13.67 4.57 0.17
CA GLN A 57 -13.35 5.98 -0.10
C GLN A 57 -12.51 6.53 1.03
N PHE A 58 -11.43 7.21 0.69
CA PHE A 58 -10.47 7.77 1.64
C PHE A 58 -10.30 9.28 1.42
N THR A 59 -10.06 9.98 2.52
CA THR A 59 -9.61 11.38 2.51
C THR A 59 -8.14 11.45 2.85
N MET A 60 -7.36 12.08 1.98
CA MET A 60 -5.95 12.37 2.22
C MET A 60 -5.84 13.70 2.96
N HIS A 61 -5.06 13.72 4.03
CA HIS A 61 -4.85 14.86 4.92
C HIS A 61 -3.35 15.14 5.02
N TYR A 62 -2.97 16.41 5.16
CA TYR A 62 -1.59 16.82 5.38
C TYR A 62 -1.47 17.83 6.51
N GLU A 63 -0.47 17.61 7.35
CA GLU A 63 -0.15 18.35 8.56
C GLU A 63 1.34 18.70 8.61
N TRP A 64 1.66 19.99 8.58
CA TRP A 64 3.02 20.51 8.80
C TRP A 64 2.98 21.93 9.36
N GLY A 65 3.42 22.10 10.60
CA GLY A 65 3.43 23.41 11.27
C GLY A 65 2.03 24.00 11.36
N ILE A 66 1.77 25.08 10.62
CA ILE A 66 0.46 25.75 10.55
C ILE A 66 -0.50 25.12 9.52
N ILE A 67 0.02 24.26 8.63
CA ILE A 67 -0.79 23.59 7.61
C ILE A 67 -1.42 22.36 8.26
N ASN A 68 -2.74 22.26 8.25
CA ASN A 68 -3.51 21.10 8.69
C ASN A 68 -4.77 21.03 7.81
N SER A 69 -4.73 20.25 6.73
CA SER A 69 -5.77 20.32 5.68
C SER A 69 -6.02 19.00 4.97
N ASP A 70 -7.27 18.78 4.56
CA ASP A 70 -7.66 17.67 3.69
C ASP A 70 -7.26 18.02 2.25
N VAL A 71 -6.24 17.34 1.72
CA VAL A 71 -5.56 17.68 0.45
C VAL A 71 -6.01 16.85 -0.74
N GLY A 72 -6.65 15.71 -0.52
CA GLY A 72 -7.03 14.80 -1.60
C GLY A 72 -8.07 13.76 -1.23
N LYS A 73 -8.43 12.94 -2.23
CA LYS A 73 -9.34 11.81 -2.11
C LYS A 73 -8.74 10.60 -2.83
N ALA A 74 -9.03 9.41 -2.32
CA ALA A 74 -8.73 8.16 -3.00
C ALA A 74 -9.91 7.20 -2.95
N SER A 75 -10.08 6.38 -3.98
CA SER A 75 -11.08 5.33 -4.05
C SER A 75 -10.43 3.99 -4.35
N VAL A 76 -10.81 2.96 -3.62
CA VAL A 76 -10.43 1.56 -3.88
C VAL A 76 -11.69 0.82 -4.31
N THR A 77 -11.68 0.21 -5.49
CA THR A 77 -12.79 -0.59 -6.01
C THR A 77 -12.30 -1.99 -6.32
N LEU A 78 -13.08 -3.00 -5.94
CA LEU A 78 -12.76 -4.40 -6.19
C LEU A 78 -13.80 -5.05 -7.10
N ASP A 79 -13.36 -5.59 -8.23
CA ASP A 79 -14.18 -6.36 -9.17
C ASP A 79 -13.57 -7.75 -9.41
N THR A 80 -14.28 -8.60 -10.15
CA THR A 80 -13.80 -9.90 -10.63
C THR A 80 -13.80 -9.95 -12.15
N LEU A 81 -12.86 -10.70 -12.72
CA LEU A 81 -12.78 -10.96 -14.15
C LEU A 81 -12.09 -12.31 -14.43
N THR A 82 -12.00 -12.66 -15.71
CA THR A 82 -11.17 -13.78 -16.18
C THR A 82 -9.86 -13.23 -16.74
N PHE A 83 -8.73 -13.63 -16.16
CA PHE A 83 -7.37 -13.27 -16.57
C PHE A 83 -6.67 -14.56 -17.02
N ASP A 84 -6.20 -14.63 -18.26
CA ASP A 84 -5.54 -15.83 -18.82
C ASP A 84 -6.27 -17.16 -18.56
N GLY A 85 -7.61 -17.14 -18.69
CA GLY A 85 -8.45 -18.32 -18.51
C GLY A 85 -8.78 -18.68 -17.06
N GLN A 86 -8.21 -18.00 -16.06
CA GLN A 86 -8.53 -18.18 -14.64
C GLN A 86 -9.31 -16.99 -14.06
N ARG A 87 -10.13 -17.25 -13.04
CA ARG A 87 -10.84 -16.20 -12.30
C ARG A 87 -9.84 -15.41 -11.46
N ALA A 88 -9.94 -14.08 -11.52
CA ALA A 88 -9.08 -13.16 -10.79
C ALA A 88 -9.89 -12.00 -10.22
N PHE A 89 -9.38 -11.41 -9.14
CA PHE A 89 -9.80 -10.09 -8.70
C PHE A 89 -9.08 -9.00 -9.50
N LYS A 90 -9.77 -7.87 -9.67
CA LYS A 90 -9.18 -6.64 -10.17
C LYS A 90 -9.46 -5.52 -9.16
N CYS A 91 -8.42 -5.05 -8.50
CA CYS A 91 -8.48 -3.85 -7.70
C CYS A 91 -8.11 -2.64 -8.55
N THR A 92 -8.91 -1.57 -8.46
CA THR A 92 -8.59 -0.25 -9.01
C THR A 92 -8.48 0.74 -7.86
N VAL A 93 -7.33 1.40 -7.72
CA VAL A 93 -7.10 2.48 -6.76
C VAL A 93 -6.89 3.77 -7.54
N LEU A 94 -7.81 4.72 -7.36
CA LEU A 94 -7.70 6.05 -7.95
C LEU A 94 -7.40 7.06 -6.86
N GLY A 95 -6.46 7.96 -7.10
CA GLY A 95 -6.08 9.01 -6.16
C GLY A 95 -6.04 10.38 -6.84
N SER A 96 -6.50 11.42 -6.16
CA SER A 96 -6.39 12.78 -6.67
C SER A 96 -6.33 13.85 -5.57
N THR A 97 -5.56 14.90 -5.81
CA THR A 97 -5.65 16.15 -5.04
C THR A 97 -6.98 16.85 -5.29
N THR A 98 -7.45 17.63 -4.31
CA THR A 98 -8.65 18.45 -4.50
C THR A 98 -8.37 19.64 -5.43
N LYS A 99 -9.43 20.22 -6.01
CA LYS A 99 -9.32 21.35 -6.96
C LYS A 99 -8.52 22.54 -6.42
N LEU A 100 -8.59 22.80 -5.11
CA LEU A 100 -7.81 23.87 -4.48
C LEU A 100 -6.31 23.56 -4.51
N PHE A 101 -5.93 22.31 -4.21
CA PHE A 101 -4.54 21.88 -4.18
C PHE A 101 -3.97 21.59 -5.57
N ASP A 102 -4.80 21.25 -6.55
CA ASP A 102 -4.40 21.10 -7.95
C ASP A 102 -3.70 22.33 -8.53
N LEU A 103 -4.05 23.53 -8.03
CA LEU A 103 -3.45 24.79 -8.47
C LEU A 103 -1.97 24.93 -8.07
N PHE A 104 -1.57 24.25 -6.99
CA PHE A 104 -0.21 24.32 -6.45
C PHE A 104 0.59 23.05 -6.77
N PHE A 105 -0.02 21.88 -6.60
CA PHE A 105 0.60 20.60 -6.87
C PHE A 105 -0.48 19.57 -7.24
N LYS A 106 -0.66 19.36 -8.54
CA LYS A 106 -1.66 18.42 -9.07
C LYS A 106 -1.15 16.99 -8.99
N VAL A 107 -2.02 16.12 -8.50
CA VAL A 107 -1.74 14.70 -8.32
C VAL A 107 -2.88 13.87 -8.88
N ARG A 108 -2.57 12.89 -9.73
CA ARG A 108 -3.50 11.89 -10.25
C ARG A 108 -2.82 10.53 -10.24
N GLU A 109 -3.44 9.55 -9.61
CA GLU A 109 -2.98 8.16 -9.58
C GLU A 109 -4.08 7.24 -10.08
N ASP A 110 -3.70 6.27 -10.90
CA ASP A 110 -4.50 5.12 -11.31
C ASP A 110 -3.63 3.87 -11.18
N PHE A 111 -3.84 3.13 -10.09
CA PHE A 111 -3.22 1.84 -9.84
C PHE A 111 -4.23 0.74 -10.09
N ARG A 112 -3.83 -0.28 -10.83
CA ARG A 112 -4.68 -1.46 -11.05
C ARG A 112 -3.89 -2.71 -10.81
N SER A 113 -4.40 -3.56 -9.94
CA SER A 113 -3.81 -4.86 -9.64
C SER A 113 -4.79 -5.96 -10.01
N TRP A 114 -4.27 -6.98 -10.67
CA TRP A 114 -4.93 -8.25 -10.92
C TRP A 114 -4.27 -9.28 -10.03
N PHE A 115 -5.06 -9.98 -9.24
CA PHE A 115 -4.55 -11.01 -8.33
C PHE A 115 -5.49 -12.19 -8.26
N THR A 116 -4.94 -13.34 -7.87
CA THR A 116 -5.65 -14.61 -7.81
C THR A 116 -6.89 -14.54 -6.91
N ALA A 117 -7.93 -15.29 -7.26
CA ALA A 117 -9.21 -15.31 -6.52
C ALA A 117 -9.11 -16.03 -5.16
N ASP A 118 -8.07 -16.84 -4.93
CA ASP A 118 -7.69 -17.32 -3.58
C ASP A 118 -7.07 -16.21 -2.71
N GLY A 119 -6.85 -15.03 -3.30
CA GLY A 119 -6.87 -13.74 -2.62
C GLY A 119 -5.52 -13.11 -2.34
N LEU A 120 -4.41 -13.57 -2.95
CA LEU A 120 -3.09 -13.17 -2.47
C LEU A 120 -1.99 -12.99 -3.52
N LYS A 121 -2.02 -13.65 -4.69
CA LYS A 121 -0.86 -13.59 -5.61
C LYS A 121 -1.09 -12.58 -6.74
N PRO A 122 -0.23 -11.56 -6.89
CA PRO A 122 -0.28 -10.68 -8.05
C PRO A 122 -0.05 -11.46 -9.34
N LEU A 123 -0.81 -11.08 -10.36
CA LEU A 123 -0.73 -11.56 -11.74
C LEU A 123 -0.26 -10.44 -12.66
N LYS A 124 -0.82 -9.25 -12.48
CA LYS A 124 -0.48 -8.04 -13.23
C LYS A 124 -0.68 -6.81 -12.35
N PHE A 125 0.18 -5.81 -12.53
CA PHE A 125 0.03 -4.50 -11.92
C PHE A 125 0.29 -3.41 -12.96
N THR A 126 -0.56 -2.38 -12.99
CA THR A 126 -0.34 -1.18 -13.79
C THR A 126 -0.38 0.06 -12.91
N ARG A 127 0.48 1.02 -13.24
CA ARG A 127 0.56 2.32 -12.60
C ARG A 127 0.56 3.41 -13.67
N ASP A 128 -0.43 4.30 -13.59
CA ASP A 128 -0.46 5.57 -14.31
C ASP A 128 -0.48 6.71 -13.29
N THR A 129 0.59 7.50 -13.30
CA THR A 129 0.86 8.54 -12.31
C THR A 129 1.09 9.86 -13.00
N HIS A 130 0.47 10.92 -12.48
CA HIS A 130 0.82 12.31 -12.78
C HIS A 130 0.90 13.15 -11.51
N GLU A 131 2.13 13.51 -11.14
CA GLU A 131 2.44 14.25 -9.91
C GLU A 131 3.28 15.49 -10.24
N GLY A 132 2.61 16.63 -10.32
CA GLY A 132 3.21 17.89 -10.75
C GLY A 132 3.75 17.79 -12.18
N ARG A 133 5.06 17.57 -12.34
CA ARG A 133 5.72 17.36 -13.65
C ARG A 133 6.18 15.92 -13.87
N TYR A 134 6.07 15.09 -12.83
CA TYR A 134 6.43 13.69 -12.94
C TYR A 134 5.27 12.92 -13.55
N VAL A 135 5.59 12.08 -14.52
CA VAL A 135 4.64 11.18 -15.15
C VAL A 135 5.28 9.80 -15.18
N ALA A 136 4.50 8.77 -14.84
CA ALA A 136 4.92 7.39 -14.99
C ALA A 136 3.78 6.55 -15.56
N THR A 137 4.14 5.62 -16.44
CA THR A 137 3.22 4.62 -17.00
C THR A 137 3.96 3.29 -16.99
N ASN A 138 3.63 2.45 -16.02
CA ASN A 138 4.34 1.21 -15.77
C ASN A 138 3.37 0.04 -15.84
N GLU A 139 3.82 -1.06 -16.42
CA GLU A 139 3.16 -2.35 -16.41
C GLU A 139 4.11 -3.41 -15.89
N TYR A 140 3.63 -4.24 -14.96
CA TYR A 140 4.35 -5.34 -14.35
C TYR A 140 3.55 -6.62 -14.54
N ASN A 141 4.12 -7.62 -15.20
CA ASN A 141 3.52 -8.94 -15.37
C ASN A 141 4.31 -9.95 -14.53
N TYR A 142 3.62 -10.65 -13.62
CA TYR A 142 4.23 -11.58 -12.67
C TYR A 142 4.29 -12.98 -13.28
N VAL A 143 5.44 -13.32 -13.86
CA VAL A 143 5.65 -14.59 -14.57
C VAL A 143 6.13 -15.65 -13.58
N ARG A 144 5.26 -16.62 -13.27
CA ARG A 144 5.55 -17.71 -12.32
C ARG A 144 5.69 -19.07 -13.01
N ASP A 145 4.92 -19.30 -14.07
CA ASP A 145 4.87 -20.56 -14.81
C ASP A 145 5.53 -20.41 -16.19
N GLY A 146 6.13 -21.49 -16.69
CA GLY A 146 6.70 -21.55 -18.05
C GLY A 146 8.10 -20.96 -18.24
N ALA A 147 8.68 -20.35 -17.20
CA ALA A 147 10.06 -19.85 -17.19
C ALA A 147 11.00 -20.74 -16.36
N ALA A 148 12.32 -20.61 -16.57
CA ALA A 148 13.32 -21.33 -15.78
C ALA A 148 13.33 -20.91 -14.29
N ALA A 149 12.98 -19.67 -14.00
CA ALA A 149 12.75 -19.11 -12.67
C ALA A 149 11.65 -18.04 -12.72
N PRO A 150 10.87 -17.83 -11.65
CA PRO A 150 9.90 -16.75 -11.58
C PRO A 150 10.55 -15.36 -11.68
N TYR A 151 9.89 -14.43 -12.36
CA TYR A 151 10.34 -13.05 -12.50
C TYR A 151 9.18 -12.09 -12.77
N ILE A 152 9.43 -10.78 -12.67
CA ILE A 152 8.48 -9.75 -13.08
C ILE A 152 8.97 -9.13 -14.39
N ALA A 153 8.20 -9.28 -15.46
CA ALA A 153 8.41 -8.57 -16.71
C ALA A 153 7.83 -7.16 -16.57
N ALA A 154 8.69 -6.13 -16.54
CA ALA A 154 8.29 -4.76 -16.30
C ALA A 154 8.56 -3.86 -17.52
N ASP A 155 7.51 -3.28 -18.08
CA ASP A 155 7.58 -2.23 -19.09
C ASP A 155 7.29 -0.88 -18.43
N ILE A 156 8.27 0.03 -18.45
CA ILE A 156 8.31 1.18 -17.56
C ILE A 156 8.60 2.45 -18.36
N TYR A 157 7.70 3.41 -18.24
CA TYR A 157 7.94 4.80 -18.64
C TYR A 157 8.02 5.70 -17.41
N THR A 158 9.05 6.55 -17.32
CA THR A 158 9.02 7.71 -16.41
C THR A 158 9.49 8.96 -17.13
N SER A 159 8.90 10.13 -16.84
CA SER A 159 9.31 11.40 -17.45
C SER A 159 10.78 11.76 -17.19
N SER A 160 11.38 11.15 -16.15
CA SER A 160 12.78 11.34 -15.77
C SER A 160 13.77 10.42 -16.49
N ARG A 161 13.34 9.27 -17.03
CA ARG A 161 14.25 8.26 -17.61
C ARG A 161 13.79 7.67 -18.93
N GLY A 162 12.59 8.02 -19.40
CA GLY A 162 12.00 7.47 -20.61
C GLY A 162 11.56 6.01 -20.47
N GLN A 163 11.28 5.40 -21.62
CA GLN A 163 10.85 4.01 -21.76
C GLN A 163 12.00 3.03 -21.51
N ARG A 164 11.72 1.93 -20.81
CA ARG A 164 12.63 0.80 -20.66
C ARG A 164 11.86 -0.46 -20.28
N TYR A 165 12.42 -1.59 -20.68
CA TYR A 165 11.99 -2.91 -20.24
C TYR A 165 13.03 -3.50 -19.30
N VAL A 166 12.60 -4.10 -18.19
CA VAL A 166 13.47 -4.79 -17.22
C VAL A 166 12.80 -6.06 -16.70
N GLU A 167 13.60 -7.06 -16.37
CA GLU A 167 13.16 -8.22 -15.60
C GLU A 167 13.59 -8.02 -14.15
N LEU A 168 12.62 -8.03 -13.23
CA LEU A 168 12.85 -7.86 -11.80
C LEU A 168 12.71 -9.19 -11.08
N PRO A 169 13.43 -9.40 -9.96
CA PRO A 169 13.29 -10.62 -9.17
C PRO A 169 11.85 -10.78 -8.64
N LEU A 170 11.38 -12.02 -8.62
CA LEU A 170 10.07 -12.39 -8.09
C LEU A 170 10.23 -13.46 -7.01
N ASP A 171 10.11 -13.02 -5.76
CA ASP A 171 10.13 -13.90 -4.61
C ASP A 171 8.70 -14.33 -4.22
N GLU A 172 8.60 -15.29 -3.30
CA GLU A 172 7.30 -15.75 -2.78
C GLU A 172 6.52 -14.63 -2.07
N CYS A 173 7.23 -13.71 -1.41
CA CYS A 173 6.64 -12.59 -0.66
C CYS A 173 6.63 -11.27 -1.46
N THR A 174 6.72 -11.34 -2.80
CA THR A 174 6.63 -10.15 -3.65
C THR A 174 5.18 -9.85 -4.04
N TYR A 175 4.75 -8.63 -3.74
CA TYR A 175 3.40 -8.13 -3.98
C TYR A 175 3.42 -6.79 -4.73
N ASP A 176 2.27 -6.36 -5.27
CA ASP A 176 2.07 -4.96 -5.67
C ASP A 176 1.35 -4.18 -4.57
N LEU A 177 1.35 -2.84 -4.66
CA LEU A 177 0.76 -2.00 -3.61
C LEU A 177 -0.74 -2.31 -3.35
N PRO A 178 -1.61 -2.45 -4.37
CA PRO A 178 -3.01 -2.79 -4.10
C PRO A 178 -3.21 -4.20 -3.56
N SER A 179 -2.46 -5.21 -4.01
CA SER A 179 -2.58 -6.58 -3.49
C SER A 179 -2.11 -6.69 -2.04
N LEU A 180 -1.10 -5.90 -1.61
CA LEU A 180 -0.73 -5.78 -0.19
C LEU A 180 -1.90 -5.31 0.67
N PHE A 181 -2.71 -4.37 0.16
CA PHE A 181 -3.92 -3.92 0.86
C PHE A 181 -4.85 -5.10 1.16
N PHE A 182 -5.08 -6.01 0.21
CA PHE A 182 -5.95 -7.18 0.39
C PHE A 182 -5.30 -8.32 1.18
N LEU A 183 -3.99 -8.50 1.03
CA LEU A 183 -3.21 -9.42 1.86
C LEU A 183 -3.34 -9.09 3.34
N ALA A 184 -3.26 -7.80 3.70
CA ALA A 184 -3.43 -7.36 5.08
C ALA A 184 -4.79 -7.74 5.68
N ARG A 185 -5.83 -7.78 4.84
CA ARG A 185 -7.19 -8.19 5.24
C ARG A 185 -7.29 -9.70 5.45
N ASN A 186 -6.35 -10.48 4.95
CA ASN A 186 -6.34 -11.93 5.08
C ASN A 186 -5.26 -12.48 6.00
N MET A 187 -4.45 -11.63 6.64
CA MET A 187 -3.47 -12.04 7.66
C MET A 187 -4.10 -12.95 8.73
N ASP A 188 -3.39 -14.02 9.09
CA ASP A 188 -3.81 -14.93 10.15
C ASP A 188 -3.32 -14.37 11.50
N PHE A 189 -4.10 -13.47 12.10
CA PHE A 189 -3.74 -12.81 13.37
C PHE A 189 -3.56 -13.78 14.54
N GLY A 190 -3.96 -15.05 14.42
CA GLY A 190 -3.64 -16.09 15.40
C GLY A 190 -2.21 -16.63 15.28
N LYS A 191 -1.56 -16.42 14.12
CA LYS A 191 -0.19 -16.86 13.81
C LYS A 191 0.79 -15.71 13.63
N VAL A 192 0.31 -14.50 13.34
CA VAL A 192 1.15 -13.30 13.30
C VAL A 192 1.54 -12.94 14.74
N VAL A 193 2.84 -12.97 15.01
CA VAL A 193 3.39 -12.66 16.33
C VAL A 193 3.65 -11.15 16.42
N PRO A 194 3.17 -10.47 17.47
CA PRO A 194 3.48 -9.06 17.69
C PRO A 194 4.99 -8.78 17.76
N GLU A 195 5.40 -7.60 17.30
CA GLU A 195 6.79 -7.10 17.29
C GLU A 195 7.79 -7.93 16.47
N VAL A 196 7.34 -8.96 15.74
CA VAL A 196 8.16 -9.71 14.78
C VAL A 196 8.14 -9.01 13.42
N LYS A 197 9.33 -8.94 12.79
CA LYS A 197 9.51 -8.39 11.44
C LYS A 197 9.25 -9.44 10.38
N TYR A 198 8.16 -9.29 9.64
CA TYR A 198 7.85 -10.14 8.49
C TYR A 198 8.33 -9.47 7.19
N PRO A 199 9.28 -10.05 6.46
CA PRO A 199 9.78 -9.49 5.22
C PRO A 199 8.74 -9.62 4.10
N MET A 200 8.61 -8.57 3.30
CA MET A 200 7.88 -8.55 2.05
C MET A 200 8.62 -7.67 1.05
N THR A 201 8.38 -7.91 -0.24
CA THR A 201 8.92 -7.09 -1.31
C THR A 201 7.82 -6.56 -2.21
N PHE A 202 8.07 -5.42 -2.85
CA PHE A 202 7.21 -4.92 -3.92
C PHE A 202 8.03 -4.25 -5.02
N ALA A 203 7.56 -4.38 -6.26
CA ALA A 203 8.18 -3.74 -7.41
C ALA A 203 7.57 -2.35 -7.66
N ILE A 204 8.43 -1.33 -7.83
CA ILE A 204 8.04 -0.01 -8.33
C ILE A 204 9.18 0.62 -9.12
N ASP A 205 8.84 1.33 -10.19
CA ASP A 205 9.78 1.68 -11.26
C ASP A 205 10.59 0.45 -11.68
N ASP A 206 11.92 0.54 -11.67
CA ASP A 206 12.88 -0.48 -12.09
C ASP A 206 13.59 -1.16 -10.90
N ASP A 207 12.93 -1.22 -9.75
CA ASP A 207 13.53 -1.75 -8.53
C ASP A 207 12.52 -2.52 -7.66
N VAL A 208 13.06 -3.39 -6.79
CA VAL A 208 12.30 -4.20 -5.83
C VAL A 208 12.67 -3.77 -4.42
N TYR A 209 11.70 -3.23 -3.72
CA TYR A 209 11.88 -2.67 -2.39
C TYR A 209 11.54 -3.70 -1.33
N ASN A 210 12.36 -3.74 -0.29
CA ASN A 210 12.14 -4.61 0.87
C ASN A 210 11.48 -3.81 1.99
N VAL A 211 10.39 -4.37 2.54
CA VAL A 211 9.64 -3.82 3.67
C VAL A 211 9.46 -4.88 4.73
N TYR A 212 9.50 -4.47 5.99
CA TYR A 212 9.00 -5.27 7.10
C TYR A 212 7.62 -4.82 7.52
N PHE A 213 6.70 -5.76 7.65
CA PHE A 213 5.45 -5.55 8.38
C PHE A 213 5.60 -6.03 9.81
N ILE A 214 5.12 -5.22 10.75
CA ILE A 214 5.21 -5.47 12.19
C ILE A 214 3.81 -5.27 12.77
N LEU A 215 3.28 -6.30 13.44
CA LEU A 215 2.04 -6.21 14.20
C LEU A 215 2.34 -5.62 15.58
N HIS A 216 1.64 -4.55 15.96
CA HIS A 216 1.77 -3.97 17.31
C HIS A 216 0.68 -4.45 18.27
N GLY A 217 -0.51 -4.74 17.75
CA GLY A 217 -1.63 -5.26 18.54
C GLY A 217 -2.92 -4.48 18.33
N ARG A 218 -3.85 -4.64 19.28
CA ARG A 218 -5.19 -4.05 19.21
C ARG A 218 -5.26 -2.75 20.00
N GLU A 219 -5.92 -1.75 19.43
CA GLU A 219 -6.22 -0.49 20.09
C GLU A 219 -7.50 0.17 19.53
N GLN A 220 -8.07 1.10 20.30
CA GLN A 220 -9.15 1.96 19.81
C GLN A 220 -8.55 3.22 19.17
N LYS A 221 -8.85 3.44 17.88
CA LYS A 221 -8.42 4.65 17.15
C LYS A 221 -9.62 5.56 16.90
N LYS A 222 -9.48 6.84 17.26
CA LYS A 222 -10.43 7.89 16.88
C LYS A 222 -10.09 8.41 15.50
N ILE A 223 -11.04 8.30 14.57
CA ILE A 223 -10.88 8.69 13.17
C ILE A 223 -11.83 9.85 12.88
N LYS A 224 -11.28 10.98 12.42
CA LYS A 224 -12.04 12.18 12.08
C LYS A 224 -13.09 11.83 11.01
N GLY A 225 -14.33 12.26 11.21
CA GLY A 225 -15.45 11.97 10.31
C GLY A 225 -16.13 10.61 10.56
N LEU A 226 -15.40 9.61 11.05
CA LEU A 226 -15.93 8.25 11.23
C LEU A 226 -16.41 7.96 12.67
N GLY A 227 -15.57 8.24 13.68
CA GLY A 227 -15.86 7.89 15.07
C GLY A 227 -14.70 7.15 15.74
N THR A 228 -14.99 6.37 16.79
CA THR A 228 -14.00 5.49 17.43
C THR A 228 -14.15 4.07 16.91
N VAL A 229 -13.05 3.48 16.45
CA VAL A 229 -13.02 2.16 15.80
C VAL A 229 -12.08 1.24 16.59
N ASN A 230 -12.50 0.01 16.86
CA ASN A 230 -11.60 -1.05 17.31
C ASN A 230 -10.69 -1.45 16.16
N THR A 231 -9.38 -1.36 16.36
CA THR A 231 -8.40 -1.54 15.31
C THR A 231 -7.27 -2.46 15.71
N ILE A 232 -6.62 -3.05 14.71
CA ILE A 232 -5.35 -3.74 14.80
C ILE A 232 -4.32 -2.84 14.12
N ARG A 233 -3.29 -2.44 14.87
CA ARG A 233 -2.24 -1.51 14.43
C ARG A 233 -1.03 -2.29 13.89
N PHE A 234 -0.54 -1.85 12.74
CA PHE A 234 0.67 -2.34 12.08
C PHE A 234 1.60 -1.18 11.77
N SER A 235 2.89 -1.48 11.64
CA SER A 235 3.84 -0.63 10.91
C SER A 235 4.42 -1.36 9.71
N ALA A 236 4.71 -0.61 8.67
CA ALA A 236 5.50 -1.01 7.52
C ALA A 236 6.78 -0.18 7.50
N LYS A 237 7.94 -0.86 7.41
CA LYS A 237 9.27 -0.24 7.44
C LYS A 237 10.13 -0.67 6.25
N LEU A 238 10.48 0.27 5.39
CA LEU A 238 11.41 0.13 4.28
C LEU A 238 12.85 -0.08 4.80
N LEU A 239 13.57 -0.99 4.16
CA LEU A 239 14.92 -1.37 4.55
C LEU A 239 16.03 -0.41 4.07
N ALA A 240 15.76 0.45 3.08
CA ALA A 240 16.74 1.42 2.59
C ALA A 240 16.12 2.61 1.82
N GLY A 241 16.57 3.83 2.14
CA GLY A 241 16.35 5.05 1.35
C GLY A 241 16.21 6.31 2.22
N ASN A 242 17.04 7.34 1.97
CA ASN A 242 17.13 8.62 2.71
C ASN A 242 15.88 9.54 2.66
N VAL A 243 14.67 8.99 2.53
CA VAL A 243 13.41 9.75 2.40
C VAL A 243 12.53 9.63 3.65
N PHE A 244 12.71 8.58 4.45
CA PHE A 244 12.02 8.38 5.71
C PHE A 244 13.04 8.47 6.85
N THR A 245 12.84 9.45 7.73
CA THR A 245 13.72 9.76 8.86
C THR A 245 13.17 9.22 10.19
N GLY A 246 12.06 8.46 10.16
CA GLY A 246 11.36 7.95 11.34
C GLY A 246 11.78 6.54 11.76
N GLU A 247 11.38 6.15 12.97
CA GLU A 247 11.54 4.75 13.45
C GLU A 247 10.55 3.78 12.75
N GLU A 248 9.39 4.30 12.32
CA GLU A 248 8.34 3.66 11.52
C GLU A 248 8.11 4.46 10.22
N ASP A 249 7.97 3.81 9.05
CA ASP A 249 7.80 4.52 7.76
C ASP A 249 6.33 4.68 7.36
N LEU A 250 5.45 3.79 7.83
CA LEU A 250 4.01 3.86 7.61
C LEU A 250 3.31 3.11 8.75
N THR A 251 2.39 3.77 9.45
CA THR A 251 1.50 3.15 10.42
C THR A 251 0.13 2.91 9.78
N ILE A 252 -0.42 1.72 9.97
CA ILE A 252 -1.69 1.27 9.38
C ILE A 252 -2.61 0.80 10.50
N TRP A 253 -3.85 1.27 10.50
CA TRP A 253 -4.92 0.78 11.37
C TRP A 253 -5.95 0.03 10.55
N ILE A 254 -6.14 -1.24 10.88
CA ILE A 254 -7.12 -2.12 10.24
C ILE A 254 -8.27 -2.35 11.21
N SER A 255 -9.52 -2.38 10.75
CA SER A 255 -10.67 -2.70 11.60
C SER A 255 -10.56 -4.11 12.22
N ASP A 256 -10.88 -4.24 13.50
CA ASP A 256 -10.93 -5.52 14.21
C ASP A 256 -12.32 -6.17 14.07
N ASP A 257 -12.72 -6.43 12.82
CA ASP A 257 -13.94 -7.16 12.46
C ASP A 257 -13.70 -8.10 11.27
N GLU A 258 -14.75 -8.71 10.74
CA GLU A 258 -14.64 -9.67 9.64
C GLU A 258 -14.26 -9.02 8.29
N ASN A 259 -14.51 -7.72 8.09
CA ASN A 259 -14.12 -7.05 6.84
C ASN A 259 -12.63 -6.68 6.82
N ARG A 260 -12.05 -6.42 7.99
CA ARG A 260 -10.64 -6.08 8.20
C ARG A 260 -10.19 -4.96 7.27
N ILE A 261 -10.94 -3.88 7.24
CA ILE A 261 -10.71 -2.74 6.34
C ILE A 261 -9.62 -1.86 6.94
N PRO A 262 -8.57 -1.49 6.20
CA PRO A 262 -7.72 -0.38 6.60
C PRO A 262 -8.55 0.91 6.75
N VAL A 263 -8.60 1.45 7.96
CA VAL A 263 -9.43 2.61 8.31
C VAL A 263 -8.61 3.90 8.42
N MET A 264 -7.30 3.78 8.65
CA MET A 264 -6.37 4.91 8.73
C MET A 264 -4.97 4.47 8.31
N PHE A 265 -4.26 5.36 7.63
CA PHE A 265 -2.84 5.27 7.30
C PHE A 265 -2.16 6.57 7.70
N GLU A 266 -0.95 6.51 8.22
CA GLU A 266 -0.16 7.68 8.61
C GLU A 266 1.31 7.40 8.34
N ALA A 267 2.04 8.36 7.80
CA ALA A 267 3.46 8.23 7.56
C ALA A 267 4.15 9.53 7.99
N PRO A 268 5.27 9.46 8.68
CA PRO A 268 6.13 10.62 8.80
C PRO A 268 6.85 10.81 7.45
N ILE A 269 6.85 12.04 6.95
CA ILE A 269 7.70 12.44 5.81
C ILE A 269 8.69 13.49 6.27
N LEU A 270 9.64 13.84 5.40
CA LEU A 270 10.68 14.83 5.71
C LEU A 270 10.09 16.15 6.24
N VAL A 271 8.93 16.55 5.71
CA VAL A 271 8.27 17.80 6.05
C VAL A 271 6.85 17.49 6.47
N GLY A 272 6.65 17.18 7.75
CA GLY A 272 5.32 16.95 8.33
C GLY A 272 4.82 15.51 8.25
N THR A 273 3.51 15.37 8.34
CA THR A 273 2.79 14.12 8.36
C THR A 273 1.58 14.27 7.46
N ALA A 274 1.32 13.27 6.67
CA ALA A 274 0.07 13.11 5.96
C ALA A 274 -0.54 11.75 6.28
N SER A 275 -1.80 11.62 5.92
CA SER A 275 -2.59 10.48 6.35
C SER A 275 -3.75 10.26 5.42
N GLY A 276 -4.17 9.01 5.31
CA GLY A 276 -5.39 8.60 4.65
C GLY A 276 -6.38 8.09 5.67
N ARG A 277 -7.58 8.68 5.75
CA ARG A 277 -8.66 8.20 6.61
C ARG A 277 -9.84 7.69 5.80
N LEU A 278 -10.44 6.57 6.22
CA LEU A 278 -11.67 6.07 5.61
C LEU A 278 -12.79 7.09 5.80
N ASP A 279 -13.46 7.42 4.70
CA ASP A 279 -14.50 8.45 4.60
C ASP A 279 -15.84 7.87 4.12
N GLY A 280 -15.82 6.69 3.49
CA GLY A 280 -17.04 6.00 3.07
C GLY A 280 -16.74 4.59 2.53
N TRP A 281 -17.78 3.77 2.44
CA TRP A 281 -17.71 2.43 1.88
C TRP A 281 -19.06 1.97 1.34
N SER A 282 -19.04 1.03 0.40
CA SER A 282 -20.21 0.30 -0.10
C SER A 282 -19.80 -1.11 -0.52
N GLY A 283 -20.77 -2.01 -0.66
CA GLY A 283 -20.52 -3.37 -1.15
C GLY A 283 -19.78 -4.30 -0.18
N LEU A 284 -19.53 -3.88 1.07
CA LEU A 284 -18.88 -4.72 2.09
C LEU A 284 -19.54 -6.10 2.18
N LYS A 285 -18.72 -7.09 2.49
CA LYS A 285 -19.18 -8.47 2.67
C LYS A 285 -19.85 -8.67 4.02
N HIS A 286 -19.28 -8.08 5.06
CA HIS A 286 -19.77 -8.16 6.44
C HIS A 286 -20.23 -6.79 6.94
N PRO A 287 -21.06 -6.71 7.99
CA PRO A 287 -21.33 -5.44 8.67
C PRO A 287 -20.06 -4.82 9.25
N PHE A 288 -19.96 -3.49 9.25
CA PHE A 288 -18.83 -2.78 9.84
C PHE A 288 -18.96 -2.69 11.37
N SER A 289 -18.69 -3.79 12.07
CA SER A 289 -18.94 -3.95 13.51
C SER A 289 -17.86 -3.36 14.42
N SER A 290 -16.70 -2.97 13.90
CA SER A 290 -15.64 -2.34 14.70
C SER A 290 -15.97 -0.91 15.18
N LEU A 291 -17.04 -0.29 14.68
CA LEU A 291 -17.40 1.08 15.03
C LEU A 291 -18.05 1.13 16.42
N VAL A 292 -17.26 1.45 17.45
CA VAL A 292 -17.68 1.51 18.86
C VAL A 292 -18.61 2.69 19.13
N LYS A 293 -18.28 3.86 18.58
CA LYS A 293 -19.06 5.08 18.78
C LYS A 293 -19.14 5.85 17.47
N LYS A 294 -20.33 5.84 16.87
CA LYS A 294 -20.66 6.68 15.74
C LYS A 294 -20.65 8.14 16.21
N LYS A 295 -20.06 9.03 15.41
CA LYS A 295 -20.19 10.47 15.65
C LYS A 295 -21.69 10.84 15.51
N LYS A 296 -22.22 11.62 16.46
CA LYS A 296 -23.52 12.30 16.32
C LYS A 296 -23.39 13.41 15.29
#